data_AF-A0A8C7KSY4-F1
#
_entry.id   AF-A0A8C7KSY4-F1
#
_cell.length_a   1.000
_cell.length_b   1.000
_cell.length_c   1.000
_cell.angle_alpha   90.00
_cell.angle_beta   90.00
_cell.angle_gamma   90.00
#
_symmetry.space_group_name_H-M   'P 1'
#
loop_
_entity.id
_entity.type
_entity.pdbx_description
1 polymer ?
#
loop_
_entity_poly.entity_id
_entity_poly.type
_entity_poly.pdbx_seq_one_letter_code
_entity_poly.pdbx_strand_id
1 'polypeptide(L)'
;WDIKSNNFRQISQDNREVRMREGASKLLAACSQRDQALEASKSLLTCNTRILALLSQLQRMREAQVLQRVGHRSCIGGSLDERLPCMGHVAISDLRIPLMWKDSEYFKSKGELHHCAVFCLLQCGREIYDTDLVMVDRTLTDICFEDTIIFKEASPCFELRVELYSTCVVEDFSPGPGALGPRRHNRLSSSLGCTSGRRIRAALESAACGTIPNVEGGDGGGGSPPPLLPALCTEGPKYHLLAHTTLTIAHVQDSFRTHDLSISATEDSAFWLPLYGSVCCRLAAQPLCMTQQVISGRIKVRSQCKLLHSSFPRS
;
A
#
# COMPACT_ATOMS: atom_id res chain seq x y z
N TRP A 1 12.98 -27.65 -3.78
CA TRP A 1 12.81 -27.33 -2.34
C TRP A 1 12.35 -25.88 -2.15
N ASP A 2 12.80 -24.93 -2.99
CA ASP A 2 12.36 -23.52 -2.95
C ASP A 2 10.88 -23.27 -3.26
N ILE A 3 10.30 -23.95 -4.26
CA ILE A 3 8.89 -23.70 -4.65
C ILE A 3 7.92 -24.07 -3.52
N LYS A 4 8.16 -25.19 -2.82
CA LYS A 4 7.33 -25.60 -1.67
C LYS A 4 7.53 -24.69 -0.46
N SER A 5 8.76 -24.22 -0.23
CA SER A 5 9.09 -23.28 0.85
C SER A 5 8.46 -21.90 0.62
N ASN A 6 8.52 -21.39 -0.61
CA ASN A 6 7.88 -20.13 -0.99
C ASN A 6 6.36 -20.18 -0.88
N ASN A 7 5.73 -21.28 -1.33
CA ASN A 7 4.28 -21.46 -1.19
C ASN A 7 3.86 -21.50 0.29
N PHE A 8 4.66 -22.15 1.16
CA PHE A 8 4.34 -22.22 2.58
C PHE A 8 4.49 -20.86 3.29
N ARG A 9 5.56 -20.11 2.98
CA ARG A 9 5.74 -18.73 3.47
C ARG A 9 4.61 -17.81 3.01
N GLN A 10 4.22 -17.91 1.73
CA GLN A 10 3.12 -17.13 1.16
C GLN A 10 1.79 -17.44 1.85
N ILE A 11 1.43 -18.72 2.00
CA ILE A 11 0.19 -19.13 2.70
C ILE A 11 0.19 -18.67 4.17
N SER A 12 1.34 -18.72 4.84
CA SER A 12 1.46 -18.25 6.22
C SER A 12 1.26 -16.73 6.33
N GLN A 13 1.85 -15.97 5.41
CA GLN A 13 1.69 -14.53 5.32
C GLN A 13 0.24 -14.14 4.98
N ASP A 14 -0.39 -14.80 4.01
CA ASP A 14 -1.78 -14.56 3.62
C ASP A 14 -2.73 -14.81 4.81
N ASN A 15 -2.57 -15.93 5.53
CA ASN A 15 -3.37 -16.22 6.72
C ASN A 15 -3.10 -15.25 7.88
N ARG A 16 -1.88 -14.71 7.99
CA ARG A 16 -1.56 -13.69 8.98
C ARG A 16 -2.32 -12.40 8.67
N GLU A 17 -2.25 -11.88 7.46
CA GLU A 17 -2.91 -10.62 7.09
C GLU A 17 -4.44 -10.71 7.23
N VAL A 18 -5.05 -11.84 6.83
CA VAL A 18 -6.50 -12.05 7.02
C VAL A 18 -6.89 -12.04 8.49
N ARG A 19 -6.13 -12.72 9.36
CA ARG A 19 -6.37 -12.68 10.81
C ARG A 19 -6.15 -11.30 11.43
N MET A 20 -5.15 -10.57 10.95
CA MET A 20 -4.90 -9.17 11.39
C MET A 20 -6.09 -8.28 11.01
N ARG A 21 -6.62 -8.41 9.78
CA ARG A 21 -7.83 -7.70 9.35
C ARG A 21 -9.04 -8.04 10.23
N GLU A 22 -9.28 -9.31 10.52
CA GLU A 22 -10.38 -9.73 11.40
C GLU A 22 -10.22 -9.17 12.82
N GLY A 23 -8.99 -9.18 13.35
CA GLY A 23 -8.66 -8.58 14.64
C GLY A 23 -8.93 -7.08 14.67
N ALA A 24 -8.46 -6.34 13.66
CA ALA A 24 -8.69 -4.90 13.52
C ALA A 24 -10.18 -4.57 13.40
N SER A 25 -10.95 -5.35 12.64
CA SER A 25 -12.40 -5.19 12.49
C SER A 25 -13.15 -5.39 13.82
N LYS A 26 -12.79 -6.42 14.59
CA LYS A 26 -13.37 -6.68 15.92
C LYS A 26 -12.97 -5.59 16.92
N LEU A 27 -11.72 -5.15 16.88
CA LEU A 27 -11.22 -4.08 17.75
C LEU A 27 -11.96 -2.77 17.45
N LEU A 28 -12.10 -2.41 16.17
CA LEU A 28 -12.85 -1.23 15.74
C LEU A 28 -14.31 -1.27 16.23
N ALA A 29 -14.98 -2.42 16.13
CA ALA A 29 -16.35 -2.60 16.63
C ALA A 29 -16.46 -2.50 18.17
N ALA A 30 -15.35 -2.69 18.88
CA ALA A 30 -15.29 -2.58 20.35
C ALA A 30 -14.75 -1.21 20.82
N CYS A 31 -14.26 -0.36 19.91
CA CYS A 31 -13.72 0.94 20.27
C CYS A 31 -14.80 1.85 20.85
N SER A 32 -14.57 2.32 22.07
CA SER A 32 -15.39 3.38 22.69
C SER A 32 -14.71 4.74 22.63
N GLN A 33 -13.37 4.75 22.52
CA GLN A 33 -12.57 5.97 22.38
C GLN A 33 -12.25 6.25 20.92
N ARG A 34 -12.28 7.53 20.58
CA ARG A 34 -12.08 8.03 19.22
C ARG A 34 -10.70 7.72 18.68
N ASP A 35 -9.65 7.94 19.48
CA ASP A 35 -8.27 7.72 19.05
C ASP A 35 -8.00 6.22 18.81
N GLN A 36 -8.59 5.35 19.64
CA GLN A 36 -8.56 3.90 19.40
C GLN A 36 -9.26 3.53 18.10
N ALA A 37 -10.42 4.12 17.82
CA ALA A 37 -11.16 3.86 16.58
C ALA A 37 -10.38 4.34 15.34
N LEU A 38 -9.69 5.48 15.43
CA LEU A 38 -8.83 5.98 14.36
C LEU A 38 -7.68 5.01 14.04
N GLU A 39 -6.99 4.53 15.08
CA GLU A 39 -5.85 3.62 14.91
C GLU A 39 -6.31 2.24 14.41
N ALA A 40 -7.47 1.77 14.89
CA ALA A 40 -8.09 0.54 14.42
C ALA A 40 -8.53 0.63 12.96
N SER A 41 -9.13 1.75 12.55
CA SER A 41 -9.49 2.03 11.16
C SER A 41 -8.26 2.13 10.25
N LYS A 42 -7.18 2.76 10.71
CA LYS A 42 -5.88 2.82 10.00
C LYS A 42 -5.34 1.41 9.81
N SER A 43 -5.28 0.62 10.89
CA SER A 43 -4.82 -0.78 10.86
C SER A 43 -5.65 -1.62 9.88
N LEU A 44 -6.97 -1.43 9.87
CA LEU A 44 -7.87 -2.11 8.95
C LEU A 44 -7.61 -1.72 7.49
N LEU A 45 -7.39 -0.43 7.21
CA LEU A 45 -7.02 0.06 5.86
C LEU A 45 -5.71 -0.58 5.41
N THR A 46 -4.65 -0.50 6.22
CA THR A 46 -3.34 -1.07 5.92
C THR A 46 -3.42 -2.57 5.65
N CYS A 47 -4.13 -3.33 6.50
CA CYS A 47 -4.34 -4.77 6.31
C CYS A 47 -5.10 -5.07 5.02
N ASN A 48 -6.15 -4.30 4.71
CA ASN A 48 -6.90 -4.47 3.46
C ASN A 48 -5.99 -4.23 2.24
N THR A 49 -5.17 -3.18 2.25
CA THR A 49 -4.23 -2.92 1.15
C THR A 49 -3.19 -4.04 1.01
N ARG A 50 -2.65 -4.54 2.13
CA ARG A 50 -1.75 -5.71 2.12
C ARG A 50 -2.42 -6.95 1.53
N ILE A 51 -3.65 -7.27 1.95
CA ILE A 51 -4.42 -8.41 1.41
C ILE A 51 -4.65 -8.25 -0.09
N LEU A 52 -5.06 -7.07 -0.55
CA LEU A 52 -5.29 -6.81 -1.97
C LEU A 52 -4.00 -6.94 -2.79
N ALA A 53 -2.88 -6.44 -2.28
CA ALA A 53 -1.57 -6.60 -2.92
C ALA A 53 -1.18 -8.08 -3.04
N LEU A 54 -1.36 -8.87 -1.97
CA LEU A 54 -1.11 -10.31 -1.97
C LEU A 54 -2.01 -11.05 -2.98
N LEU A 55 -3.31 -10.74 -3.00
CA LEU A 55 -4.26 -11.33 -3.95
C LEU A 55 -3.89 -11.00 -5.40
N SER A 56 -3.51 -9.74 -5.69
CA SER A 56 -3.06 -9.33 -7.03
C SER A 56 -1.81 -10.10 -7.49
N GLN A 57 -0.93 -10.45 -6.56
CA GLN A 57 0.27 -11.23 -6.85
C GLN A 57 -0.08 -12.69 -7.13
N LEU A 58 -0.94 -13.30 -6.31
CA LEU A 58 -1.41 -14.66 -6.52
C LEU A 58 -2.11 -14.81 -7.87
N GLN A 59 -2.92 -13.81 -8.25
CA GLN A 59 -3.57 -13.78 -9.55
C GLN A 59 -2.55 -13.76 -10.70
N ARG A 60 -1.56 -12.85 -10.66
CA ARG A 60 -0.49 -12.79 -11.69
C ARG A 60 0.30 -14.10 -11.78
N MET A 61 0.60 -14.74 -10.66
CA MET A 61 1.29 -16.04 -10.64
C MET A 61 0.43 -17.14 -11.28
N ARG A 62 -0.88 -17.14 -11.01
CA ARG A 62 -1.83 -18.10 -11.59
C ARG A 62 -1.92 -17.94 -13.10
N GLU A 63 -2.03 -16.70 -13.58
CA GLU A 63 -2.05 -16.38 -15.01
C GLU A 63 -0.77 -16.87 -15.71
N ALA A 64 0.41 -16.59 -15.14
CA ALA A 64 1.68 -17.06 -15.67
C ALA A 64 1.77 -18.60 -15.74
N GLN A 65 1.28 -19.30 -14.71
CA GLN A 65 1.24 -20.78 -14.72
C GLN A 65 0.29 -21.35 -15.77
N VAL A 66 -0.85 -20.69 -16.01
CA VAL A 66 -1.79 -21.10 -17.07
C VAL A 66 -1.18 -20.88 -18.45
N LEU A 67 -0.56 -19.73 -18.70
CA LEU A 67 0.16 -19.43 -19.93
C LEU A 67 1.28 -20.45 -20.21
N GLN A 68 2.03 -20.86 -19.19
CA GLN A 68 3.06 -21.91 -19.32
C GLN A 68 2.48 -23.30 -19.61
N ARG A 69 1.27 -23.62 -19.15
CA ARG A 69 0.60 -24.91 -19.42
C ARG A 69 -0.05 -24.96 -20.81
N VAL A 70 -0.48 -23.81 -21.34
CA VAL A 70 -1.06 -23.69 -22.70
C VAL A 70 0.04 -23.65 -23.77
N GLY A 71 1.21 -23.10 -23.47
CA GLY A 71 2.38 -23.10 -24.36
C GLY A 71 3.27 -24.34 -24.16
N HIS A 72 2.95 -25.47 -24.81
CA HIS A 72 3.84 -26.63 -24.77
C HIS A 72 4.83 -26.66 -25.97
N ARG A 73 6.13 -26.68 -25.65
CA ARG A 73 7.33 -26.94 -26.50
C ARG A 73 7.73 -25.90 -27.57
N SER A 74 8.66 -25.02 -27.19
CA SER A 74 9.88 -24.65 -27.92
C SER A 74 10.71 -23.75 -26.98
N CYS A 75 12.02 -23.84 -26.79
CA CYS A 75 13.09 -24.66 -27.33
C CYS A 75 14.29 -24.55 -26.35
N ILE A 76 15.15 -25.56 -26.39
CA ILE A 76 16.43 -25.65 -25.69
C ILE A 76 17.35 -24.50 -26.14
N GLY A 77 18.06 -23.87 -25.19
CA GLY A 77 19.32 -23.17 -25.50
C GLY A 77 19.39 -21.74 -25.01
N GLY A 78 19.55 -21.56 -23.71
CA GLY A 78 19.87 -20.27 -23.11
C GLY A 78 20.53 -20.44 -21.74
N SER A 79 21.56 -21.29 -21.63
CA SER A 79 22.43 -21.33 -20.45
C SER A 79 23.44 -20.17 -20.45
N LEU A 80 22.94 -18.95 -20.64
CA LEU A 80 23.64 -17.76 -20.21
C LEU A 80 22.81 -17.28 -19.04
N ASP A 81 23.23 -17.68 -17.83
CA ASP A 81 22.91 -17.05 -16.55
C ASP A 81 22.23 -15.69 -16.80
N GLU A 82 20.90 -15.67 -16.85
CA GLU A 82 20.12 -14.46 -17.09
C GLU A 82 20.33 -13.64 -15.83
N ARG A 83 21.41 -12.85 -15.83
CA ARG A 83 21.94 -12.20 -14.64
C ARG A 83 20.83 -11.35 -14.08
N LEU A 84 20.21 -11.85 -13.01
CA LEU A 84 19.14 -11.15 -12.35
C LEU A 84 19.72 -9.83 -11.82
N PRO A 85 19.03 -8.70 -12.03
CA PRO A 85 19.47 -7.42 -11.49
C PRO A 85 19.71 -7.55 -9.98
N CYS A 86 20.76 -6.89 -9.48
CA CYS A 86 21.03 -6.89 -8.04
C CYS A 86 19.86 -6.23 -7.30
N MET A 87 19.25 -6.95 -6.36
CA MET A 87 18.29 -6.35 -5.44
C MET A 87 19.01 -5.45 -4.44
N GLY A 88 18.25 -4.61 -3.75
CA GLY A 88 18.77 -3.67 -2.77
C GLY A 88 17.76 -3.32 -1.70
N HIS A 89 18.22 -2.51 -0.75
CA HIS A 89 17.37 -1.84 0.21
C HIS A 89 17.01 -0.45 -0.29
N VAL A 90 15.79 0.00 -0.04
CA VAL A 90 15.37 1.40 -0.22
C VAL A 90 14.89 1.91 1.11
N ALA A 91 15.40 3.05 1.55
CA ALA A 91 15.02 3.69 2.79
C ALA A 91 14.46 5.09 2.50
N ILE A 92 13.35 5.41 3.16
CA ILE A 92 12.76 6.74 3.15
C ILE A 92 12.67 7.26 4.59
N SER A 93 13.06 8.52 4.80
CA SER A 93 13.06 9.18 6.09
C SER A 93 12.73 10.67 5.95
N ASP A 94 12.53 11.34 7.08
CA ASP A 94 12.23 12.77 7.19
C ASP A 94 11.03 13.18 6.30
N LEU A 95 9.96 12.39 6.30
CA LEU A 95 8.81 12.66 5.44
C LEU A 95 8.05 13.89 5.96
N ARG A 96 8.01 14.96 5.17
CA ARG A 96 7.39 16.24 5.52
C ARG A 96 6.50 16.73 4.38
N ILE A 97 5.25 17.06 4.68
CA ILE A 97 4.26 17.54 3.71
C ILE A 97 3.81 18.94 4.12
N PRO A 98 4.27 20.00 3.42
CA PRO A 98 3.90 21.37 3.74
C PRO A 98 2.40 21.65 3.51
N LEU A 99 1.82 22.42 4.42
CA LEU A 99 0.44 22.88 4.40
C LEU A 99 0.37 24.34 3.89
N MET A 100 -0.78 24.73 3.34
CA MET A 100 -1.03 26.04 2.75
C MET A 100 -2.35 26.64 3.27
N TRP A 101 -2.42 26.90 4.57
CA TRP A 101 -3.59 27.54 5.18
C TRP A 101 -3.84 28.93 4.57
N LYS A 102 -5.09 29.22 4.22
CA LYS A 102 -5.45 30.57 3.76
C LYS A 102 -5.56 31.50 4.97
N ASP A 103 -5.22 32.78 4.80
CA ASP A 103 -5.37 33.78 5.87
C ASP A 103 -6.80 33.79 6.44
N SER A 104 -7.81 33.63 5.58
CA SER A 104 -9.21 33.55 5.98
C SER A 104 -9.55 32.36 6.89
N GLU A 105 -8.76 31.28 6.83
CA GLU A 105 -8.90 30.09 7.68
C GLU A 105 -8.16 30.29 9.02
N TYR A 106 -7.05 31.05 9.00
CA TYR A 106 -6.31 31.42 10.21
C TYR A 106 -7.12 32.37 11.10
N PHE A 107 -7.76 33.40 10.52
CA PHE A 107 -8.46 34.45 11.27
C PHE A 107 -9.93 34.17 11.61
N LYS A 108 -10.56 33.13 11.03
CA LYS A 108 -11.93 32.70 11.42
C LYS A 108 -11.88 31.90 12.73
N SER A 109 -11.63 32.59 13.84
CA SER A 109 -11.62 32.04 15.18
C SER A 109 -13.01 32.08 15.84
N LYS A 110 -13.95 31.26 15.38
CA LYS A 110 -15.16 30.94 16.17
C LYS A 110 -15.53 29.46 16.06
N GLY A 111 -14.83 28.64 16.84
CA GLY A 111 -15.43 27.44 17.45
C GLY A 111 -15.14 26.08 16.82
N GLU A 112 -14.79 25.96 15.54
CA GLU A 112 -14.57 24.65 14.91
C GLU A 112 -13.13 24.53 14.39
N LEU A 113 -12.27 23.90 15.16
CA LEU A 113 -10.99 23.43 14.64
C LEU A 113 -11.30 22.22 13.75
N HIS A 114 -11.13 22.36 12.43
CA HIS A 114 -11.13 21.19 11.56
C HIS A 114 -9.90 20.36 11.90
N HIS A 115 -10.07 19.35 12.74
CA HIS A 115 -9.05 18.36 13.03
C HIS A 115 -9.16 17.24 12.00
N CYS A 116 -8.07 16.93 11.32
CA CYS A 116 -8.00 15.73 10.50
C CYS A 116 -6.97 14.78 11.11
N ALA A 117 -7.27 13.49 11.10
CA ALA A 117 -6.26 12.49 11.37
C ALA A 117 -5.67 12.02 10.05
N VAL A 118 -4.33 12.03 9.96
CA VAL A 118 -3.61 11.68 8.74
C VAL A 118 -2.53 10.64 9.02
N PHE A 119 -2.23 9.84 8.00
CA PHE A 119 -1.07 8.97 7.97
C PHE A 119 -0.69 8.67 6.52
N CYS A 120 0.52 8.20 6.30
CA CYS A 120 0.99 7.77 4.99
C CYS A 120 1.01 6.24 4.89
N LEU A 121 0.57 5.73 3.75
CA LEU A 121 0.83 4.35 3.32
C LEU A 121 1.95 4.37 2.29
N LEU A 122 2.99 3.58 2.51
CA LEU A 122 4.17 3.48 1.65
C LEU A 122 4.26 2.06 1.09
N GLN A 123 4.27 1.97 -0.24
CA GLN A 123 4.32 0.70 -0.94
C GLN A 123 5.52 0.67 -1.89
N CYS A 124 6.37 -0.35 -1.75
CA CYS A 124 7.42 -0.66 -2.71
C CYS A 124 7.40 -2.16 -3.00
N GLY A 125 7.02 -2.52 -4.23
CA GLY A 125 6.86 -3.92 -4.62
C GLY A 125 5.81 -4.64 -3.77
N ARG A 126 6.25 -5.59 -2.95
CA ARG A 126 5.40 -6.43 -2.07
C ARG A 126 5.29 -5.89 -0.65
N GLU A 127 6.20 -5.01 -0.29
CA GLU A 127 6.32 -4.47 1.06
C GLU A 127 5.44 -3.23 1.16
N ILE A 128 4.55 -3.22 2.16
CA ILE A 128 3.65 -2.12 2.47
C ILE A 128 3.82 -1.77 3.93
N TYR A 129 4.19 -0.53 4.19
CA TYR A 129 4.33 0.05 5.52
C TYR A 129 3.40 1.25 5.68
N ASP A 130 3.08 1.59 6.90
CA ASP A 130 2.32 2.75 7.29
C ASP A 130 3.11 3.57 8.32
N THR A 131 2.95 4.88 8.31
CA THR A 131 3.54 5.78 9.31
C THR A 131 2.64 5.88 10.54
N ASP A 132 3.15 6.50 11.60
CA ASP A 132 2.31 6.96 12.71
C ASP A 132 1.17 7.88 12.28
N LEU A 133 0.12 7.89 13.11
CA LEU A 133 -1.05 8.73 12.92
C LEU A 133 -0.80 10.11 13.53
N VAL A 134 -1.04 11.15 12.73
CA VAL A 134 -0.81 12.55 13.11
C VAL A 134 -2.15 13.29 13.10
N MET A 135 -2.42 14.04 14.17
CA MET A 135 -3.55 14.96 14.24
C MET A 135 -3.12 16.31 13.65
N VAL A 136 -3.84 16.77 12.63
CA VAL A 136 -3.54 18.00 11.91
C VAL A 136 -4.58 19.05 12.25
N ASP A 137 -4.10 20.21 12.68
CA ASP A 137 -4.88 21.41 12.90
C ASP A 137 -4.20 22.63 12.23
N ARG A 138 -4.87 23.79 12.32
CA ARG A 138 -4.40 25.05 11.73
C ARG A 138 -3.08 25.59 12.31
N THR A 139 -2.56 25.02 13.39
CA THR A 139 -1.30 25.46 14.00
C THR A 139 -0.09 24.83 13.31
N LEU A 140 -0.29 23.72 12.59
CA LEU A 140 0.77 23.05 11.86
C LEU A 140 1.05 23.72 10.53
N THR A 141 2.33 23.98 10.25
CA THR A 141 2.77 24.39 8.91
C THR A 141 3.07 23.20 8.01
N ASP A 142 3.35 22.04 8.60
CA ASP A 142 3.75 20.84 7.90
C ASP A 142 3.29 19.60 8.66
N ILE A 143 2.97 18.54 7.92
CA ILE A 143 2.76 17.20 8.45
C ILE A 143 4.11 16.48 8.41
N CYS A 144 4.62 16.07 9.57
CA CYS A 144 5.92 15.41 9.69
C CYS A 144 5.77 13.99 10.21
N PHE A 145 6.51 13.04 9.61
CA PHE A 145 6.65 11.68 10.10
C PHE A 145 8.13 11.40 10.38
N GLU A 146 8.44 11.02 11.62
CA GLU A 146 9.83 10.83 12.09
C GLU A 146 10.41 9.46 11.70
N ASP A 147 9.54 8.50 11.37
CA ASP A 147 9.95 7.13 11.09
C ASP A 147 10.85 7.02 9.85
N THR A 148 11.88 6.18 9.97
CA THR A 148 12.65 5.70 8.82
C THR A 148 12.12 4.33 8.41
N ILE A 149 11.59 4.25 7.19
CA ILE A 149 11.00 3.03 6.65
C ILE A 149 11.98 2.41 5.65
N ILE A 150 12.31 1.13 5.85
CA ILE A 150 13.29 0.40 5.03
C ILE A 150 12.58 -0.77 4.33
N PHE A 151 12.58 -0.74 3.01
CA PHE A 151 12.17 -1.81 2.12
C PHE A 151 13.36 -2.70 1.80
N LYS A 152 13.26 -3.99 2.06
CA LYS A 152 14.38 -4.93 1.96
C LYS A 152 14.51 -5.60 0.59
N GLU A 153 13.42 -5.66 -0.16
CA GLU A 153 13.35 -6.38 -1.44
C GLU A 153 13.08 -5.43 -2.61
N ALA A 154 13.90 -4.38 -2.74
CA ALA A 154 13.75 -3.41 -3.82
C ALA A 154 14.50 -3.85 -5.09
N SER A 155 13.81 -3.85 -6.22
CA SER A 155 14.38 -4.01 -7.56
C SER A 155 15.11 -2.72 -7.99
N PRO A 156 16.10 -2.77 -8.91
CA PRO A 156 16.70 -1.54 -9.46
C PRO A 156 15.71 -0.58 -10.13
N CYS A 157 14.59 -1.11 -10.62
CA CYS A 157 13.50 -0.33 -11.21
C CYS A 157 12.33 -0.17 -10.22
N PHE A 158 12.61 -0.01 -8.93
CA PHE A 158 11.56 0.12 -7.93
C PHE A 158 10.71 1.38 -8.18
N GLU A 159 9.44 1.25 -7.79
CA GLU A 159 8.50 2.36 -7.65
C GLU A 159 8.02 2.36 -6.21
N LEU A 160 8.42 3.37 -5.46
CA LEU A 160 7.98 3.63 -4.10
C LEU A 160 6.79 4.60 -4.17
N ARG A 161 5.59 4.06 -3.94
CA ARG A 161 4.36 4.84 -3.90
C ARG A 161 4.11 5.32 -2.48
N VAL A 162 3.93 6.62 -2.30
CA VAL A 162 3.57 7.26 -1.03
C VAL A 162 2.17 7.82 -1.17
N GLU A 163 1.25 7.37 -0.33
CA GLU A 163 -0.16 7.77 -0.31
C GLU A 163 -0.51 8.40 1.03
N LEU A 164 -0.91 9.68 1.03
CA LEU A 164 -1.40 10.37 2.21
C LEU A 164 -2.90 10.13 2.34
N TYR A 165 -3.31 9.55 3.46
CA TYR A 165 -4.71 9.35 3.82
C TYR A 165 -5.14 10.35 4.89
N SER A 166 -6.40 10.78 4.81
CA SER A 166 -7.01 11.71 5.76
C SER A 166 -8.42 11.27 6.15
N THR A 167 -8.82 11.56 7.37
CA THR A 167 -10.20 11.46 7.84
C THR A 167 -10.57 12.67 8.69
N CYS A 168 -11.80 13.14 8.53
CA CYS A 168 -12.33 14.23 9.35
C CYS A 168 -12.58 13.73 10.77
N VAL A 169 -12.09 14.50 11.74
CA VAL A 169 -12.39 14.29 13.15
C VAL A 169 -13.47 15.27 13.53
N VAL A 170 -14.73 14.84 13.44
CA VAL A 170 -15.85 15.61 13.97
C VAL A 170 -15.85 15.48 15.49
N GLU A 171 -15.78 16.61 16.18
CA GLU A 171 -15.78 16.69 17.63
C GLU A 171 -17.22 16.60 18.17
N ASP A 172 -17.82 15.41 18.15
CA ASP A 172 -19.13 15.18 18.79
C ASP A 172 -18.98 14.94 20.30
N PHE A 173 -18.47 15.92 21.05
CA PHE A 173 -18.50 15.87 22.52
C PHE A 173 -18.69 17.27 23.15
N SER A 174 -19.95 17.72 23.19
CA SER A 174 -20.40 18.66 24.21
C SER A 174 -21.70 18.15 24.85
N PRO A 175 -21.68 17.64 26.09
CA PRO A 175 -22.87 17.50 26.91
C PRO A 175 -23.17 18.86 27.55
N GLY A 176 -23.72 19.79 26.75
CA GLY A 176 -24.27 21.05 27.25
C GLY A 176 -25.78 20.90 27.48
N PRO A 177 -26.32 21.13 28.70
CA PRO A 177 -27.74 21.02 28.96
C PRO A 177 -28.45 22.30 28.50
N GLY A 178 -29.22 22.24 27.42
CA GLY A 178 -30.22 23.28 27.15
C GLY A 178 -30.51 23.61 25.69
N ALA A 179 -31.60 23.01 25.22
CA ALA A 179 -32.65 23.67 24.43
C ALA A 179 -32.53 23.80 22.88
N LEU A 180 -33.30 22.92 22.23
CA LEU A 180 -34.37 23.20 21.25
C LEU A 180 -34.01 23.47 19.77
N GLY A 181 -34.29 22.46 18.93
CA GLY A 181 -34.81 22.63 17.57
C GLY A 181 -34.31 21.61 16.54
N PRO A 182 -35.17 20.78 15.91
CA PRO A 182 -34.73 19.84 14.88
C PRO A 182 -34.49 20.58 13.56
N ARG A 183 -33.24 20.88 13.23
CA ARG A 183 -32.88 21.36 11.89
C ARG A 183 -32.76 20.19 10.93
N ARG A 184 -33.88 19.88 10.28
CA ARG A 184 -33.94 19.09 9.05
C ARG A 184 -33.04 19.75 8.00
N HIS A 185 -32.12 19.01 7.43
CA HIS A 185 -31.61 19.28 6.08
C HIS A 185 -31.55 17.98 5.28
N ASN A 186 -31.80 18.14 3.99
CA ASN A 186 -32.28 17.14 3.03
C ASN A 186 -31.41 15.89 2.92
N ARG A 187 -32.00 14.73 3.19
CA ARG A 187 -31.56 13.45 2.61
C ARG A 187 -32.33 13.24 1.30
N LEU A 188 -31.65 13.38 0.17
CA LEU A 188 -32.15 12.83 -1.09
C LEU A 188 -31.61 11.40 -1.24
N SER A 189 -32.59 10.50 -1.20
CA SER A 189 -32.60 9.07 -1.49
C SER A 189 -31.86 8.68 -2.78
N SER A 190 -31.16 7.54 -2.73
CA SER A 190 -31.31 6.51 -3.76
C SER A 190 -31.28 5.13 -3.12
N SER A 191 -32.47 4.56 -3.07
CA SER A 191 -32.92 3.25 -2.60
C SER A 191 -32.29 2.04 -3.32
N LEU A 192 -32.20 0.90 -2.62
CA LEU A 192 -32.90 -0.35 -2.94
C LEU A 192 -33.04 -1.17 -1.63
N GLY A 193 -34.26 -1.60 -1.31
CA GLY A 193 -34.57 -2.33 -0.08
C GLY A 193 -34.47 -3.84 -0.23
N CYS A 194 -34.43 -4.54 0.90
CA CYS A 194 -35.05 -5.86 1.10
C CYS A 194 -35.19 -6.16 2.60
N THR A 195 -36.44 -6.11 3.05
CA THR A 195 -37.13 -6.97 4.03
C THR A 195 -36.36 -7.89 5.00
N SER A 196 -36.75 -7.77 6.27
CA SER A 196 -36.61 -8.71 7.40
C SER A 196 -36.87 -10.20 7.08
N GLY A 197 -36.09 -11.10 7.69
CA GLY A 197 -36.52 -12.49 7.90
C GLY A 197 -35.44 -13.54 8.25
N ARG A 198 -35.32 -13.86 9.55
CA ARG A 198 -35.02 -15.19 10.18
C ARG A 198 -33.76 -16.02 9.81
N ARG A 199 -33.00 -16.33 10.89
CA ARG A 199 -32.31 -17.59 11.30
C ARG A 199 -31.89 -18.59 10.21
N ILE A 200 -30.63 -19.05 10.25
CA ILE A 200 -30.21 -20.47 10.27
C ILE A 200 -28.78 -20.59 10.84
N ARG A 201 -28.57 -21.68 11.58
CA ARG A 201 -27.37 -22.12 12.32
C ARG A 201 -26.56 -23.11 11.47
N ALA A 202 -25.23 -23.03 11.58
CA ALA A 202 -24.18 -24.04 11.37
C ALA A 202 -24.06 -24.80 10.02
N ALA A 203 -22.82 -24.85 9.50
CA ALA A 203 -22.12 -26.09 9.12
C ALA A 203 -20.64 -25.77 8.83
N LEU A 204 -19.78 -25.87 9.85
CA LEU A 204 -18.34 -26.10 9.68
C LEU A 204 -18.12 -27.54 10.13
N GLU A 205 -18.03 -28.46 9.19
CA GLU A 205 -17.40 -29.77 9.33
C GLU A 205 -17.54 -30.52 8.01
N SER A 206 -16.43 -30.69 7.28
CA SER A 206 -15.96 -32.01 6.87
C SER A 206 -14.84 -31.85 5.85
N ALA A 207 -13.61 -32.01 6.33
CA ALA A 207 -12.47 -32.39 5.52
C ALA A 207 -12.18 -33.86 5.84
N ALA A 208 -12.44 -34.79 4.92
CA ALA A 208 -11.74 -36.08 4.80
C ALA A 208 -12.24 -36.92 3.60
N CYS A 209 -11.27 -37.43 2.84
CA CYS A 209 -11.23 -38.66 2.03
C CYS A 209 -12.29 -39.00 0.95
N GLY A 210 -11.83 -38.93 -0.31
CA GLY A 210 -11.85 -39.94 -1.37
C GLY A 210 -12.98 -40.98 -1.50
N THR A 211 -13.57 -41.07 -2.71
CA THR A 211 -13.67 -42.25 -3.60
C THR A 211 -14.46 -41.85 -4.88
N ILE A 212 -14.03 -42.32 -6.05
CA ILE A 212 -14.65 -42.26 -7.42
C ILE A 212 -15.26 -43.68 -7.66
N PRO A 213 -16.39 -43.94 -8.40
CA PRO A 213 -16.68 -43.44 -9.76
C PRO A 213 -18.16 -43.20 -10.22
N ASN A 214 -18.24 -42.51 -11.38
CA ASN A 214 -19.20 -42.56 -12.51
C ASN A 214 -20.71 -42.27 -12.23
N VAL A 215 -21.52 -41.59 -13.06
CA VAL A 215 -21.70 -41.59 -14.52
C VAL A 215 -22.43 -40.27 -14.94
N GLU A 216 -22.05 -39.73 -16.10
CA GLU A 216 -22.79 -38.87 -17.07
C GLU A 216 -23.40 -37.50 -16.71
N GLY A 217 -23.00 -36.50 -17.50
CA GLY A 217 -23.98 -35.67 -18.23
C GLY A 217 -23.94 -34.16 -17.98
N GLY A 218 -23.34 -33.43 -18.92
CA GLY A 218 -23.90 -32.15 -19.37
C GLY A 218 -23.45 -30.85 -18.69
N ASP A 219 -22.64 -30.11 -19.44
CA ASP A 219 -22.85 -28.71 -19.82
C ASP A 219 -22.25 -27.56 -18.98
N GLY A 220 -21.72 -26.58 -19.73
CA GLY A 220 -21.67 -25.16 -19.36
C GLY A 220 -20.75 -24.70 -18.24
N GLY A 221 -19.46 -24.52 -18.54
CA GLY A 221 -18.51 -23.84 -17.67
C GLY A 221 -18.85 -22.36 -17.43
N GLY A 222 -19.48 -22.06 -16.30
CA GLY A 222 -19.61 -20.73 -15.72
C GLY A 222 -18.68 -20.58 -14.53
N GLY A 223 -17.47 -20.06 -14.75
CA GLY A 223 -16.51 -19.77 -13.69
C GLY A 223 -17.01 -18.63 -12.81
N SER A 224 -17.66 -18.96 -11.70
CA SER A 224 -18.01 -17.99 -10.67
C SER A 224 -16.73 -17.45 -10.02
N PRO A 225 -16.60 -16.12 -9.81
CA PRO A 225 -15.45 -15.55 -9.12
C PRO A 225 -15.41 -16.05 -7.66
N PRO A 226 -14.22 -16.08 -7.02
CA PRO A 226 -14.12 -16.52 -5.63
C PRO A 226 -14.98 -15.63 -4.72
N PRO A 227 -15.55 -16.18 -3.64
CA PRO A 227 -16.45 -15.45 -2.76
C PRO A 227 -15.69 -14.27 -2.14
N LEU A 228 -16.15 -13.06 -2.47
CA LEU A 228 -15.72 -11.83 -1.85
C LEU A 228 -15.96 -11.94 -0.34
N LEU A 229 -14.90 -11.71 0.44
CA LEU A 229 -14.92 -11.72 1.90
C LEU A 229 -16.11 -10.88 2.40
N PRO A 230 -16.95 -11.37 3.33
CA PRO A 230 -18.07 -10.62 3.85
C PRO A 230 -17.59 -9.28 4.40
N ALA A 231 -18.07 -8.18 3.81
CA ALA A 231 -17.91 -6.87 4.39
C ALA A 231 -18.81 -6.83 5.65
N LEU A 232 -18.23 -7.14 6.80
CA LEU A 232 -18.81 -6.70 8.07
C LEU A 232 -18.81 -5.16 8.00
N CYS A 233 -20.00 -4.57 7.91
CA CYS A 233 -20.20 -3.13 8.01
C CYS A 233 -19.63 -2.69 9.36
N THR A 234 -18.40 -2.19 9.34
CA THR A 234 -17.72 -1.68 10.52
C THR A 234 -18.04 -0.19 10.59
N GLU A 235 -18.88 0.19 11.56
CA GLU A 235 -19.08 1.58 11.95
C GLU A 235 -17.76 2.08 12.55
N GLY A 236 -17.07 2.97 11.84
CA GLY A 236 -15.79 3.52 12.26
C GLY A 236 -15.33 4.64 11.33
N PRO A 237 -14.33 5.46 11.74
CA PRO A 237 -13.77 6.51 10.90
C PRO A 237 -13.29 5.93 9.56
N LYS A 238 -13.59 6.63 8.47
CA LYS A 238 -13.18 6.22 7.12
C LYS A 238 -12.07 7.12 6.63
N TYR A 239 -10.94 6.51 6.29
CA TYR A 239 -9.84 7.21 5.65
C TYR A 239 -10.05 7.27 4.15
N HIS A 240 -9.71 8.43 3.59
CA HIS A 240 -9.80 8.72 2.18
C HIS A 240 -8.44 9.17 1.67
N LEU A 241 -8.11 8.76 0.44
CA LEU A 241 -6.86 9.18 -0.21
C LEU A 241 -6.91 10.68 -0.46
N LEU A 242 -6.01 11.41 0.17
CA LEU A 242 -5.91 12.86 0.05
C LEU A 242 -4.93 13.24 -1.06
N ALA A 243 -3.76 12.61 -1.09
CA ALA A 243 -2.73 12.88 -2.09
C ALA A 243 -1.77 11.70 -2.26
N HIS A 244 -1.02 11.67 -3.35
CA HIS A 244 -0.03 10.62 -3.60
C HIS A 244 1.15 11.09 -4.44
N THR A 245 2.28 10.38 -4.33
CA THR A 245 3.42 10.52 -5.24
C THR A 245 4.07 9.16 -5.48
N THR A 246 4.89 9.07 -6.54
CA THR A 246 5.70 7.88 -6.84
C THR A 246 7.16 8.28 -6.99
N LEU A 247 7.99 7.77 -6.09
CA LEU A 247 9.42 7.94 -6.10
C LEU A 247 10.08 6.72 -6.74
N THR A 248 11.21 6.95 -7.41
CA THR A 248 11.92 5.94 -8.21
C THR A 248 13.41 6.09 -7.99
N ILE A 249 14.21 5.22 -8.61
CA ILE A 249 15.68 5.31 -8.52
C ILE A 249 16.24 6.68 -8.96
N ALA A 250 15.57 7.40 -9.86
CA ALA A 250 15.97 8.74 -10.29
C ALA A 250 15.90 9.78 -9.15
N HIS A 251 15.10 9.51 -8.13
CA HIS A 251 14.90 10.36 -6.97
C HIS A 251 15.87 10.06 -5.82
N VAL A 252 16.65 8.97 -5.92
CA VAL A 252 17.61 8.56 -4.87
C VAL A 252 18.80 9.50 -4.86
N GLN A 253 19.00 10.20 -3.75
CA GLN A 253 20.11 11.13 -3.54
C GLN A 253 20.47 11.24 -2.05
N ASP A 254 21.71 11.62 -1.77
CA ASP A 254 22.22 11.80 -0.40
C ASP A 254 21.84 13.18 0.19
N SER A 255 20.57 13.59 0.03
CA SER A 255 20.08 14.88 0.55
C SER A 255 18.57 14.91 0.72
N PHE A 256 18.10 15.82 1.57
CA PHE A 256 16.68 16.14 1.71
C PHE A 256 16.19 16.88 0.47
N ARG A 257 15.13 16.38 -0.17
CA ARG A 257 14.61 16.89 -1.44
C ARG A 257 13.11 17.09 -1.37
N THR A 258 12.63 18.00 -2.23
CA THR A 258 11.22 18.24 -2.49
C THR A 258 10.81 17.52 -3.76
N HIS A 259 9.68 16.84 -3.71
CA HIS A 259 9.07 16.08 -4.79
C HIS A 259 7.63 16.55 -4.98
N ASP A 260 7.13 16.44 -6.21
CA ASP A 260 5.74 16.79 -6.51
C ASP A 260 4.78 15.80 -5.83
N LEU A 261 3.67 16.34 -5.32
CA LEU A 261 2.62 15.57 -4.66
C LEU A 261 1.28 15.83 -5.35
N SER A 262 0.72 14.79 -5.95
CA SER A 262 -0.55 14.85 -6.68
C SER A 262 -1.73 14.79 -5.72
N ILE A 263 -2.46 15.90 -5.60
CA ILE A 263 -3.65 16.01 -4.74
C ILE A 263 -4.83 15.31 -5.42
N SER A 264 -5.50 14.41 -4.70
CA SER A 264 -6.60 13.59 -5.21
C SER A 264 -7.98 14.04 -4.70
N ALA A 265 -8.03 14.83 -3.63
CA ALA A 265 -9.27 15.34 -3.03
C ALA A 265 -9.62 16.75 -3.49
N THR A 266 -10.88 17.15 -3.28
CA THR A 266 -11.39 18.51 -3.55
C THR A 266 -11.61 19.28 -2.25
N GLU A 267 -11.61 20.62 -2.31
CA GLU A 267 -11.85 21.50 -1.14
C GLU A 267 -13.21 21.22 -0.45
N ASP A 268 -14.19 20.69 -1.18
CA ASP A 268 -15.52 20.35 -0.64
C ASP A 268 -15.54 19.06 0.22
N SER A 269 -14.43 18.33 0.27
CA SER A 269 -14.34 17.06 0.99
C SER A 269 -14.13 17.29 2.50
N ALA A 270 -14.89 16.61 3.36
CA ALA A 270 -14.76 16.75 4.82
C ALA A 270 -13.37 16.39 5.37
N PHE A 271 -12.61 15.57 4.65
CA PHE A 271 -11.24 15.12 5.01
C PHE A 271 -10.15 15.95 4.31
N TRP A 272 -10.52 17.04 3.62
CA TRP A 272 -9.56 17.86 2.88
C TRP A 272 -8.64 18.63 3.84
N LEU A 273 -7.38 18.74 3.43
CA LEU A 273 -6.39 19.63 4.04
C LEU A 273 -5.73 20.47 2.94
N PRO A 274 -5.38 21.73 3.22
CA PRO A 274 -4.70 22.58 2.24
C PRO A 274 -3.24 22.12 2.13
N LEU A 275 -2.95 21.27 1.16
CA LEU A 275 -1.58 20.83 0.87
C LEU A 275 -0.90 21.81 -0.08
N TYR A 276 0.40 22.04 0.09
CA TYR A 276 1.19 22.86 -0.84
C TYR A 276 1.34 22.20 -2.23
N GLY A 277 1.12 20.88 -2.33
CA GLY A 277 1.34 20.11 -3.56
C GLY A 277 2.76 19.57 -3.70
N SER A 278 3.52 19.54 -2.61
CA SER A 278 4.84 18.93 -2.54
C SER A 278 5.01 18.04 -1.32
N VAL A 279 5.91 17.08 -1.40
CA VAL A 279 6.38 16.27 -0.28
C VAL A 279 7.89 16.33 -0.22
N CYS A 280 8.43 16.46 0.97
CA CYS A 280 9.86 16.48 1.22
C CYS A 280 10.29 15.21 1.95
N CYS A 281 11.40 14.61 1.54
CA CYS A 281 11.95 13.44 2.21
C CYS A 281 13.43 13.24 1.84
N ARG A 282 14.08 12.30 2.53
CA ARG A 282 15.32 11.68 2.07
C ARG A 282 15.02 10.30 1.52
N LEU A 283 15.52 10.01 0.32
CA LEU A 283 15.41 8.70 -0.31
C LEU A 283 16.80 8.14 -0.59
N ALA A 284 17.12 7.04 0.08
CA ALA A 284 18.39 6.33 -0.08
C ALA A 284 18.14 4.93 -0.65
N ALA A 285 19.04 4.46 -1.51
CA ALA A 285 19.04 3.08 -1.99
C ALA A 285 20.43 2.45 -1.82
N GLN A 286 20.47 1.22 -1.34
CA GLN A 286 21.68 0.44 -1.15
C GLN A 286 21.57 -0.91 -1.87
N PRO A 287 22.18 -1.07 -3.06
CA PRO A 287 22.28 -2.36 -3.72
C PRO A 287 23.02 -3.38 -2.85
N LEU A 288 22.54 -4.63 -2.83
CA LEU A 288 23.17 -5.71 -2.06
C LEU A 288 24.60 -6.00 -2.51
N CYS A 289 24.93 -5.75 -3.78
CA CYS A 289 26.28 -5.93 -4.31
C CYS A 289 27.32 -4.96 -3.74
N MET A 290 26.90 -3.92 -3.01
CA MET A 290 27.82 -3.03 -2.29
C MET A 290 28.26 -3.61 -0.94
N THR A 291 27.45 -4.47 -0.32
CA THR A 291 27.70 -5.02 1.02
C THR A 291 28.00 -6.51 1.02
N GLN A 292 27.67 -7.21 -0.08
CA GLN A 292 27.83 -8.64 -0.23
C GLN A 292 28.58 -8.97 -1.52
N GLN A 293 29.43 -10.00 -1.47
CA GLN A 293 30.10 -10.50 -2.66
C GLN A 293 29.09 -11.29 -3.50
N VAL A 294 28.55 -10.64 -4.54
CA VAL A 294 27.54 -11.26 -5.42
C VAL A 294 28.19 -12.03 -6.58
N ILE A 295 29.39 -11.60 -7.01
CA ILE A 295 30.13 -12.24 -8.13
C ILE A 295 31.61 -12.30 -7.77
N SER A 296 32.25 -13.43 -8.08
CA SER A 296 33.69 -13.62 -8.01
C SER A 296 34.19 -14.24 -9.31
N GLY A 297 35.28 -13.74 -9.87
CA GLY A 297 35.82 -14.24 -11.12
C GLY A 297 37.10 -13.54 -11.57
N ARG A 298 37.71 -14.06 -12.63
CA ARG A 298 38.89 -13.45 -13.24
C ARG A 298 38.46 -12.43 -14.28
N ILE A 299 38.82 -11.17 -14.08
CA ILE A 299 38.62 -10.09 -15.06
C ILE A 299 39.86 -10.00 -15.93
N LYS A 300 39.70 -10.04 -17.26
CA LYS A 300 40.79 -9.82 -18.22
C LYS A 300 40.74 -8.36 -18.67
N VAL A 301 41.58 -7.51 -18.07
CA VAL A 301 41.67 -6.09 -18.46
C VAL A 301 42.39 -6.00 -19.81
N ARG A 302 41.72 -5.44 -20.82
CA ARG A 302 42.31 -5.24 -22.14
C ARG A 302 43.01 -3.88 -22.16
N SER A 303 44.32 -3.87 -21.96
CA SER A 303 45.16 -2.68 -22.17
C SER A 303 45.20 -2.34 -23.66
N GLN A 304 44.72 -1.15 -24.04
CA GLN A 304 44.98 -0.61 -25.38
C GLN A 304 46.45 -0.21 -25.46
N CYS A 305 47.26 -0.98 -26.18
CA CYS A 305 48.57 -0.52 -26.61
C CYS A 305 48.39 0.64 -27.60
N LYS A 306 48.63 1.88 -27.15
CA LYS A 306 48.94 2.98 -28.06
C LYS A 306 50.30 2.66 -28.70
N LEU A 307 50.28 2.10 -29.91
CA LEU A 307 51.44 2.06 -30.80
C LEU A 307 51.76 3.50 -31.20
N LEU A 308 52.72 4.11 -30.51
CA LEU A 308 53.46 5.26 -31.03
C LEU A 308 54.24 4.76 -32.25
N HIS A 309 53.68 4.94 -33.44
CA HIS A 309 54.46 4.87 -34.67
C HIS A 309 55.43 6.06 -34.66
N SER A 310 56.68 5.82 -34.28
CA SER A 310 57.79 6.72 -34.58
C SER A 310 58.12 6.61 -36.06
N SER A 311 57.53 7.49 -36.87
CA SER A 311 57.95 7.70 -38.25
C SER A 311 59.22 8.57 -38.24
N PHE A 312 60.39 7.95 -38.36
CA PHE A 312 61.59 8.67 -38.80
C PHE A 312 61.51 8.86 -40.32
N PRO A 313 61.53 10.08 -40.87
CA PRO A 313 61.82 10.27 -42.28
C PRO A 313 63.33 10.21 -42.49
N ARG A 314 63.77 9.29 -43.36
CA ARG A 314 65.05 9.40 -44.05
C ARG A 314 64.90 10.43 -45.17
N SER A 315 65.52 11.59 -45.04
CA SER A 315 66.35 12.27 -46.05
C SER A 315 67.06 13.45 -45.39
#